data_AF-A0A9E0YYC8-F1
#
_entry.id   AF-A0A9E0YYC8-F1
#
_cell.length_a   1.000
_cell.length_b   1.000
_cell.length_c   1.000
_cell.angle_alpha   90.00
_cell.angle_beta   90.00
_cell.angle_gamma   90.00
#
_symmetry.space_group_name_H-M   'P 1'
#
loop_
_entity.id
_entity.type
_entity.pdbx_description
1 polymer ?
#
loop_
_entity_poly.entity_id
_entity_poly.type
_entity_poly.pdbx_seq_one_letter_code
_entity_poly.pdbx_strand_id
1 'polypeptide(L)'
;MKKGLKKKNKLLSVYQKALAVCGVFFCTVFGSAMPAFAMNGNADPVTYINNFYTIICSVITAIGAIVLLWAIVQFTIALKGHDSGQRASSVIGIGAGILLICAPWIVKAIAGV
;
A
#
# COMPACT_ATOMS: atom_id res chain seq x y z
N MET A 1 8.45 34.82 27.26
CA MET A 1 8.21 33.35 27.23
C MET A 1 6.98 32.86 26.44
N LYS A 2 5.95 33.66 26.13
CA LYS A 2 4.69 33.15 25.52
C LYS A 2 4.71 32.82 24.01
N LYS A 3 5.76 33.20 23.26
CA LYS A 3 5.83 32.97 21.80
C LYS A 3 6.04 31.49 21.42
N GLY A 4 6.68 30.70 22.29
CA GLY A 4 6.94 29.27 22.04
C GLY A 4 5.69 28.37 22.14
N LEU A 5 4.74 28.71 23.01
CA LEU A 5 3.50 27.94 23.17
C LEU A 5 2.53 28.10 21.98
N LYS A 6 2.41 29.30 21.39
CA LYS A 6 1.56 29.51 20.20
C LYS A 6 2.05 28.73 18.98
N LYS A 7 3.37 28.54 18.83
CA LYS A 7 3.97 27.81 17.70
C LYS A 7 3.71 26.31 17.79
N LYS A 8 3.77 25.72 18.99
CA LYS A 8 3.46 24.29 19.24
C LYS A 8 1.99 23.95 18.97
N ASN A 9 1.03 24.77 19.41
CA ASN A 9 -0.40 24.53 19.13
C ASN A 9 -0.77 24.62 17.64
N LYS A 10 -0.09 25.50 16.89
CA LYS A 10 -0.28 25.61 15.43
C LYS A 10 0.31 24.40 14.68
N LEU A 11 1.38 23.79 15.22
CA LEU A 11 2.00 22.60 14.67
C LEU A 11 1.19 21.33 14.99
N LEU A 12 0.62 21.26 16.20
CA LEU A 12 -0.27 20.18 16.62
C LEU A 12 -1.59 20.15 15.82
N SER A 13 -2.18 21.31 15.52
CA SER A 13 -3.39 21.38 14.69
C SER A 13 -3.13 21.03 13.22
N VAL A 14 -1.92 21.26 12.71
CA VAL A 14 -1.49 20.82 11.37
C VAL A 14 -1.23 19.30 11.36
N TYR A 15 -0.68 18.73 12.44
CA TYR A 15 -0.50 17.28 12.56
C TYR A 15 -1.85 16.53 12.65
N GLN A 16 -2.82 17.09 13.36
CA GLN A 16 -4.19 16.55 13.42
C GLN A 16 -4.93 16.65 12.08
N LYS A 17 -4.74 17.75 11.34
CA LYS A 17 -5.29 17.90 9.97
C LYS A 17 -4.60 16.97 8.97
N ALA A 18 -3.29 16.77 9.08
CA ALA A 18 -2.56 15.80 8.26
C ALA A 18 -3.00 14.36 8.55
N LEU A 19 -3.21 14.00 9.82
CA LEU A 19 -3.73 12.70 10.24
C LEU A 19 -5.16 12.47 9.72
N ALA A 20 -6.02 13.48 9.78
CA ALA A 20 -7.39 13.41 9.26
C ALA A 20 -7.42 13.26 7.72
N VAL A 21 -6.54 13.95 7.00
CA VAL A 21 -6.39 13.79 5.54
C VAL A 21 -5.86 12.39 5.18
N CYS A 22 -4.90 11.85 5.95
CA CYS A 22 -4.44 10.47 5.78
C CYS A 22 -5.56 9.45 6.04
N GLY A 23 -6.40 9.67 7.05
CA GLY A 23 -7.54 8.80 7.36
C GLY A 23 -8.62 8.80 6.28
N VAL A 24 -8.96 9.97 5.73
CA VAL A 24 -9.93 10.10 4.62
C VAL A 24 -9.38 9.47 3.34
N PHE A 25 -8.08 9.66 3.05
CA PHE A 25 -7.42 9.02 1.91
C PHE A 25 -7.44 7.49 2.02
N PHE A 26 -7.17 6.95 3.21
CA PHE A 26 -7.23 5.52 3.48
C PHE A 26 -8.65 4.95 3.25
N CYS A 27 -9.69 5.63 3.72
CA CYS A 27 -11.09 5.24 3.48
C CYS A 27 -11.48 5.29 2.00
N THR A 28 -11.05 6.30 1.25
CA THR A 28 -11.39 6.41 -0.18
C THR A 28 -10.67 5.37 -1.05
N VAL A 29 -9.45 4.99 -0.67
CA VAL A 29 -8.66 3.98 -1.40
C VAL A 29 -9.13 2.56 -1.07
N PHE A 30 -9.52 2.27 0.18
CA PHE A 30 -10.11 0.98 0.55
C PHE A 30 -11.58 0.83 0.10
N GLY A 31 -12.34 1.93 0.05
CA GLY A 31 -13.73 1.92 -0.41
C GLY A 31 -13.91 1.73 -1.91
N SER A 32 -12.85 1.91 -2.69
CA SER A 32 -12.80 1.63 -4.13
C SER A 32 -12.16 0.27 -4.42
N ALA A 33 -12.56 -0.76 -3.67
CA ALA A 33 -12.31 -2.15 -4.05
C ALA A 33 -12.87 -2.37 -5.46
N MET A 34 -12.01 -2.82 -6.38
CA MET A 34 -12.30 -2.95 -7.80
C MET A 34 -13.63 -3.66 -8.07
N PRO A 35 -14.47 -3.18 -9.00
CA PRO A 35 -15.57 -3.96 -9.52
C PRO A 35 -15.00 -5.12 -10.35
N ALA A 36 -14.96 -6.32 -9.77
CA ALA A 36 -14.67 -7.54 -10.49
C ALA A 36 -15.88 -7.86 -11.37
N PHE A 37 -15.87 -7.36 -12.61
CA PHE A 37 -16.82 -7.81 -13.64
C PHE A 37 -16.52 -9.28 -13.95
N ALA A 38 -17.34 -10.19 -13.41
CA ALA A 38 -17.45 -11.55 -13.91
C ALA A 38 -18.09 -11.48 -15.30
N MET A 39 -17.27 -11.37 -16.34
CA MET A 39 -17.74 -11.37 -17.71
C MET A 39 -18.26 -12.75 -18.10
N ASN A 40 -19.59 -12.80 -18.21
CA ASN A 40 -20.39 -13.57 -19.16
C ASN A 40 -20.45 -15.09 -18.99
N GLY A 41 -21.69 -15.59 -19.13
CA GLY A 41 -22.04 -16.99 -19.05
C GLY A 41 -21.44 -17.82 -20.18
N ASN A 42 -21.39 -19.12 -19.92
CA ASN A 42 -20.90 -20.20 -20.79
C ASN A 42 -19.39 -20.45 -20.72
N ALA A 43 -18.80 -20.41 -19.53
CA ALA A 43 -17.39 -20.74 -19.35
C ALA A 43 -17.25 -22.10 -18.65
N ASP A 44 -16.57 -23.03 -19.32
CA ASP A 44 -16.22 -24.36 -18.83
C ASP A 44 -15.60 -24.30 -17.42
N PRO A 45 -15.69 -25.38 -16.60
CA PRO A 45 -15.21 -25.39 -15.21
C PRO A 45 -13.78 -24.88 -15.01
N VAL A 46 -12.93 -25.04 -16.03
CA VAL A 46 -11.53 -24.60 -16.07
C VAL A 46 -11.39 -23.08 -16.08
N THR A 47 -12.33 -22.34 -16.68
CA THR A 47 -12.29 -20.87 -16.74
C THR A 47 -12.52 -20.22 -15.38
N TYR A 48 -13.38 -20.79 -14.54
CA TYR A 48 -13.56 -20.29 -13.16
C TYR A 48 -12.27 -20.41 -12.34
N ILE A 49 -11.53 -21.51 -12.52
CA ILE A 49 -10.25 -21.75 -11.85
C ILE A 49 -9.18 -20.76 -12.34
N ASN A 50 -9.12 -20.49 -13.64
CA ASN A 50 -8.20 -19.49 -14.21
C ASN A 50 -8.53 -18.05 -13.76
N ASN A 51 -9.81 -17.71 -13.68
CA ASN A 51 -10.24 -16.42 -13.13
C ASN A 51 -9.91 -16.29 -11.64
N PHE A 52 -10.08 -17.38 -10.88
CA PHE A 52 -9.68 -17.44 -9.47
C PHE A 52 -8.17 -17.25 -9.27
N TYR A 53 -7.34 -17.90 -10.10
CA TYR A 53 -5.89 -17.69 -10.11
C TYR A 53 -5.53 -16.22 -10.38
N THR A 54 -6.23 -15.59 -11.32
CA THR A 54 -6.01 -14.18 -11.68
C THR A 54 -6.44 -13.23 -10.55
N ILE A 55 -7.51 -13.57 -9.80
CA ILE A 55 -7.94 -12.85 -8.61
C ILE A 55 -6.91 -12.96 -7.48
N ILE A 56 -6.37 -14.15 -7.22
CA ILE A 56 -5.33 -14.31 -6.20
C ILE A 56 -4.08 -13.51 -6.58
N CYS A 57 -3.67 -13.57 -7.84
CA CYS A 57 -2.53 -12.80 -8.34
C CYS A 57 -2.74 -11.29 -8.20
N SER A 58 -3.95 -10.78 -8.46
CA SER A 58 -4.25 -9.35 -8.31
C SER A 58 -4.30 -8.92 -6.84
N VAL A 59 -4.85 -9.75 -5.94
CA VAL A 59 -4.87 -9.49 -4.49
C VAL A 59 -3.45 -9.43 -3.91
N ILE A 60 -2.55 -10.34 -4.29
CA ILE A 60 -1.15 -10.30 -3.83
C ILE A 60 -0.45 -9.02 -4.29
N THR A 61 -0.67 -8.60 -5.54
CA THR A 61 -0.13 -7.33 -6.07
C THR A 61 -0.66 -6.14 -5.27
N ALA A 62 -1.96 -6.13 -4.97
CA ALA A 62 -2.61 -5.06 -4.23
C ALA A 62 -2.06 -4.95 -2.79
N ILE A 63 -1.83 -6.09 -2.12
CA ILE A 63 -1.20 -6.12 -0.79
C ILE A 63 0.24 -5.60 -0.86
N GLY A 64 1.01 -5.99 -1.89
CA GLY A 64 2.36 -5.47 -2.12
C GLY A 64 2.40 -3.95 -2.29
N ALA A 65 1.44 -3.38 -3.02
CA ALA A 65 1.29 -1.93 -3.19
C ALA A 65 0.96 -1.21 -1.86
N ILE A 66 0.14 -1.80 -0.99
CA ILE A 66 -0.18 -1.25 0.33
C ILE A 66 1.06 -1.23 1.24
N VAL A 67 1.81 -2.34 1.30
CA VAL A 67 3.05 -2.42 2.09
C VAL A 67 4.08 -1.42 1.59
N LEU A 68 4.19 -1.24 0.27
CA LEU A 68 5.07 -0.26 -0.34
C LEU A 68 4.68 1.18 0.01
N LEU A 69 3.39 1.52 -0.05
CA LEU A 69 2.88 2.83 0.41
C LEU A 69 3.19 3.09 1.88
N TRP A 70 3.00 2.08 2.74
CA TRP A 70 3.32 2.19 4.16
C TRP A 70 4.82 2.39 4.40
N ALA A 71 5.67 1.69 3.66
CA ALA A 71 7.12 1.81 3.76
C ALA A 71 7.63 3.19 3.28
N ILE A 72 7.01 3.78 2.25
CA ILE A 72 7.33 5.14 1.77
C ILE A 72 6.99 6.20 2.82
N VAL A 73 5.88 6.02 3.55
CA VAL A 73 5.51 6.94 4.65
C VAL A 73 6.57 6.92 5.75
N GLN A 74 7.07 5.75 6.13
CA GLN A 74 8.17 5.62 7.10
C GLN A 74 9.48 6.20 6.56
N PHE A 75 9.79 5.96 5.28
CA PHE A 75 10.98 6.51 4.63
C PHE A 75 10.99 8.05 4.63
N THR A 76 9.84 8.67 4.39
CA THR A 76 9.70 10.14 4.37
C THR A 76 9.93 10.77 5.75
N ILE A 77 9.50 10.08 6.81
CA ILE A 77 9.72 10.50 8.20
C ILE A 77 11.19 10.26 8.59
N ALA A 78 11.76 9.12 8.19
CA ALA A 78 13.15 8.74 8.43
C ALA A 78 14.17 9.67 7.74
N LEU A 79 13.79 10.35 6.66
CA LEU A 79 14.62 11.39 6.02
C LEU A 79 14.77 12.66 6.89
N LYS A 80 13.81 12.94 7.77
CA LYS A 80 13.87 14.08 8.72
C LYS A 80 14.52 13.69 10.06
N GLY A 81 14.55 12.41 10.40
CA GLY A 81 15.20 11.88 11.61
C GLY A 81 16.66 11.54 11.36
N HIS A 82 17.54 11.93 12.30
CA HIS A 82 18.97 11.60 12.29
C HIS A 82 19.23 10.18 12.85
N ASP A 83 18.25 9.28 12.77
CA ASP A 83 18.33 7.95 13.38
C ASP A 83 18.45 6.88 12.30
N SER A 84 19.62 6.25 12.27
CA SER A 84 20.04 5.22 11.31
C SER A 84 19.11 4.00 11.28
N GLY A 85 18.46 3.68 12.41
CA GLY A 85 17.50 2.57 12.51
C GLY A 85 16.19 2.81 11.76
N GLN A 86 15.67 4.04 11.74
CA GLN A 86 14.44 4.38 11.01
C GLN A 86 14.66 4.34 9.50
N ARG A 87 15.87 4.64 9.04
CA ARG A 87 16.25 4.55 7.62
C ARG A 87 16.39 3.10 7.17
N ALA A 88 16.98 2.24 7.99
CA ALA A 88 17.16 0.83 7.67
C ALA A 88 15.83 0.06 7.55
N SER A 89 14.94 0.16 8.55
CA SER A 89 13.67 -0.56 8.56
C SER A 89 12.72 -0.09 7.45
N SER A 90 12.76 1.18 7.08
CA SER A 90 11.95 1.72 5.98
C SER A 90 12.43 1.21 4.61
N VAL A 91 13.74 1.15 4.40
CA VAL A 91 14.32 0.66 3.13
C VAL A 91 14.08 -0.84 2.94
N ILE A 92 14.16 -1.63 4.02
CA ILE A 92 13.81 -3.06 3.98
C ILE A 92 12.31 -3.24 3.67
N GLY A 93 11.44 -2.39 4.24
CA GLY A 93 10.01 -2.39 3.94
C GLY A 93 9.70 -2.08 2.47
N ILE A 94 10.43 -1.15 1.85
CA ILE A 94 10.31 -0.85 0.42
C ILE A 94 10.74 -2.07 -0.41
N GLY A 95 11.85 -2.70 -0.06
CA GLY A 95 12.32 -3.93 -0.72
C GLY A 95 11.30 -5.07 -0.63
N ALA A 96 10.70 -5.28 0.54
CA ALA A 96 9.65 -6.28 0.74
C ALA A 96 8.37 -5.98 -0.08
N GLY A 97 7.98 -4.71 -0.17
CA GLY A 97 6.83 -4.29 -1.00
C GLY A 97 7.06 -4.53 -2.49
N ILE A 98 8.25 -4.22 -3.01
CA ILE A 98 8.62 -4.47 -4.41
C ILE A 98 8.62 -5.98 -4.70
N LEU A 99 9.21 -6.78 -3.80
CA LEU A 99 9.24 -8.25 -3.95
C LEU A 99 7.83 -8.85 -4.04
N LEU A 100 6.89 -8.38 -3.22
CA LEU A 100 5.49 -8.83 -3.23
C LEU A 100 4.76 -8.45 -4.53
N ILE A 101 5.02 -7.27 -5.09
CA ILE A 101 4.45 -6.85 -6.40
C ILE A 101 5.00 -7.73 -7.54
N CYS A 102 6.25 -8.18 -7.43
CA CYS A 102 6.89 -9.07 -8.39
C CYS A 102 6.41 -10.53 -8.30
N ALA A 103 5.82 -10.96 -7.18
CA ALA A 103 5.35 -12.34 -7.00
C ALA A 103 4.37 -12.81 -8.10
N PRO A 104 3.28 -12.10 -8.44
CA PRO A 104 2.39 -12.56 -9.51
C PRO A 104 3.02 -12.55 -10.91
N TRP A 105 4.09 -11.78 -11.14
CA TRP A 105 4.86 -11.84 -12.38
C TRP A 105 5.67 -13.14 -12.48
N ILE A 106 6.28 -13.59 -11.38
CA ILE A 106 7.02 -14.86 -11.37
C ILE A 106 6.07 -16.05 -11.51
N VAL A 107 4.89 -16.01 -10.86
CA VAL A 107 3.94 -17.12 -10.97
C VAL A 107 3.38 -17.20 -12.40
N LYS A 108 3.07 -16.08 -13.07
CA LYS A 108 2.72 -16.08 -14.50
C LYS A 108 3.84 -16.63 -15.40
N ALA A 109 5.09 -16.26 -15.14
CA ALA A 109 6.23 -16.73 -15.92
C ALA A 109 6.47 -18.25 -15.80
N ILE A 110 6.20 -18.85 -14.64
CA ILE A 110 6.41 -20.28 -14.40
C ILE A 110 5.16 -21.11 -14.73
N ALA A 111 3.95 -20.60 -14.42
CA ALA A 111 2.70 -21.32 -14.61
C ALA A 111 2.28 -21.42 -16.09
N GLY A 112 2.87 -20.62 -16.99
CA GLY A 112 2.64 -20.73 -18.43
C GLY A 112 1.20 -20.43 -18.87
N VAL A 113 0.44 -19.70 -18.03
CA VAL A 113 -0.91 -19.19 -18.29
C VAL A 113 -0.88 -17.68 -18.38
#